data_AF-A0A3P6U135-F1
#
_entry.id   AF-A0A3P6U135-F1
#
_cell.length_a   1.000
_cell.length_b   1.000
_cell.length_c   1.000
_cell.angle_alpha   90.00
_cell.angle_beta   90.00
_cell.angle_gamma   90.00
#
_symmetry.space_group_name_H-M   'P 1'
#
loop_
_entity.id
_entity.type
_entity.pdbx_description
1 polymer ?
#
loop_
_entity_poly.entity_id
_entity_poly.type
_entity_poly.pdbx_seq_one_letter_code
_entity_poly.pdbx_strand_id
1 'polypeptide(L)'
;MRFQNSKGNGDVLKNAVSRTLQIKCKRMRTFIDENHDSLHLHISQLRQFALSAGGLVLDEIRALVWPVLASSLVQDSFGDEETTSTFSDSDFESAHSDFIYEENNYKSSSTSILSSPTLQDLQSHREWNQVQMDVGRTLSRFPPNISDEERCTLQEDLTPLIVKILWSCPRFHYYQGFHDVCLTLLLVLGNEKAEHVGTLLANNGIFRGYLLKSLEDTVLRDLDLMYVLLWKVDEELEKVVRAVELGSLFALSWPLTWFSHALHHYHQIVLCFDFFLATHALTPIFLTSAVVLWRSNAVLNCSRDMASIHHLLNVMPNDIPVQALIHDAQDLFRMFPPSRLRGPLMEDYQHVININRIRKPSLPQISLRNWLVAGTATAAMYIISKYMFISSSY
;
A
#
# COMPACT_ATOMS: atom_id res chain seq x y z
N MET A 1 -47.41 9.96 11.81
CA MET A 1 -46.54 9.70 12.97
C MET A 1 -45.71 8.44 12.73
N ARG A 2 -44.48 8.55 12.22
CA ARG A 2 -43.44 7.49 12.23
C ARG A 2 -42.12 8.04 11.66
N PHE A 3 -41.55 9.05 12.30
CA PHE A 3 -40.19 9.53 12.03
C PHE A 3 -39.58 10.05 13.35
N GLN A 4 -39.41 9.17 14.34
CA GLN A 4 -38.61 9.46 15.54
C GLN A 4 -37.71 8.28 15.98
N ASN A 5 -37.66 7.16 15.25
CA ASN A 5 -36.96 5.94 15.70
C ASN A 5 -35.51 5.76 15.21
N SER A 6 -34.95 6.66 14.39
CA SER A 6 -33.58 6.47 13.87
C SER A 6 -32.48 6.92 14.84
N LYS A 7 -32.72 7.98 15.63
CA LYS A 7 -31.71 8.49 16.60
C LYS A 7 -31.48 7.53 17.77
N GLY A 8 -32.54 6.97 18.34
CA GLY A 8 -32.42 6.01 19.45
C GLY A 8 -31.72 4.70 19.06
N ASN A 9 -31.89 4.23 17.82
CA ASN A 9 -31.29 2.98 17.36
C ASN A 9 -29.77 3.14 17.09
N GLY A 10 -29.35 4.32 16.62
CA GLY A 10 -27.94 4.63 16.39
C GLY A 10 -27.11 4.70 17.67
N ASP A 11 -27.66 5.29 18.73
CA ASP A 11 -26.98 5.37 20.03
C ASP A 11 -26.88 4.01 20.72
N VAL A 12 -27.94 3.18 20.62
CA VAL A 12 -27.91 1.80 21.12
C VAL A 12 -26.86 0.97 20.39
N LEU A 13 -26.76 1.09 19.05
CA LEU A 13 -25.77 0.36 18.27
C LEU A 13 -24.34 0.80 18.60
N LYS A 14 -24.08 2.10 18.70
CA LYS A 14 -22.78 2.64 19.14
C LYS A 14 -22.39 2.16 20.53
N ASN A 15 -23.34 2.17 21.47
CA ASN A 15 -23.13 1.66 22.83
C ASN A 15 -22.85 0.16 22.85
N ALA A 16 -23.55 -0.64 22.03
CA ALA A 16 -23.32 -2.07 21.91
C ALA A 16 -21.95 -2.40 21.31
N VAL A 17 -21.53 -1.67 20.27
CA VAL A 17 -20.19 -1.80 19.67
C VAL A 17 -19.12 -1.42 20.70
N SER A 18 -19.29 -0.28 21.39
CA SER A 18 -18.37 0.16 22.45
C SER A 18 -18.23 -0.91 23.55
N ARG A 19 -19.36 -1.48 24.02
CA ARG A 19 -19.34 -2.55 25.03
C ARG A 19 -18.63 -3.82 24.52
N THR A 20 -18.84 -4.19 23.26
CA THR A 20 -18.18 -5.35 22.65
C THR A 20 -16.66 -5.16 22.61
N LEU A 21 -16.21 -3.97 22.19
CA LEU A 21 -14.79 -3.63 22.17
C LEU A 21 -14.17 -3.57 23.57
N GLN A 22 -14.90 -3.07 24.58
CA GLN A 22 -14.47 -3.09 25.97
C GLN A 22 -14.27 -4.52 26.50
N ILE A 23 -15.22 -5.43 26.22
CA ILE A 23 -15.10 -6.84 26.60
C ILE A 23 -13.90 -7.48 25.92
N LYS A 24 -13.71 -7.22 24.62
CA LYS A 24 -12.55 -7.71 23.86
C LYS A 24 -11.24 -7.20 24.46
N CYS A 25 -11.15 -5.91 24.75
CA CYS A 25 -9.99 -5.28 25.36
C CYS A 25 -9.64 -5.92 26.71
N LYS A 26 -10.65 -6.12 27.58
CA LYS A 26 -10.45 -6.80 28.86
C LYS A 26 -9.90 -8.21 28.67
N ARG A 27 -10.46 -8.98 27.71
CA ARG A 27 -9.99 -10.34 27.40
C ARG A 27 -8.55 -10.35 26.91
N MET A 28 -8.16 -9.40 26.06
CA MET A 28 -6.79 -9.29 25.56
C MET A 28 -5.82 -8.91 26.68
N ARG A 29 -6.17 -7.97 27.55
CA ARG A 29 -5.35 -7.62 28.73
C ARG A 29 -5.13 -8.83 29.64
N THR A 30 -6.21 -9.51 30.03
CA THR A 30 -6.09 -10.73 30.85
C THR A 30 -5.21 -11.78 30.19
N PHE A 31 -5.37 -12.02 28.88
CA PHE A 31 -4.53 -12.96 28.16
C PHE A 31 -3.04 -12.55 28.15
N ILE A 32 -2.75 -11.25 27.97
CA ILE A 32 -1.39 -10.71 27.97
C ILE A 32 -0.77 -10.80 29.36
N ASP A 33 -1.51 -10.46 30.41
CA ASP A 33 -1.04 -10.52 31.79
C ASP A 33 -0.70 -11.96 32.20
N GLU A 34 -1.52 -12.93 31.79
CA GLU A 34 -1.29 -14.36 32.06
C GLU A 34 -0.09 -14.96 31.30
N ASN A 35 0.28 -14.37 30.16
CA ASN A 35 1.29 -14.92 29.24
C ASN A 35 2.43 -13.95 28.94
N HIS A 36 2.68 -12.97 29.82
CA HIS A 36 3.57 -11.83 29.57
C HIS A 36 4.95 -12.25 29.03
N ASP A 37 5.58 -13.26 29.65
CA ASP A 37 6.93 -13.71 29.29
C ASP A 37 6.94 -14.74 28.14
N SER A 38 5.77 -15.24 27.74
CA SER A 38 5.59 -16.32 26.76
C SER A 38 4.71 -15.93 25.57
N LEU A 39 4.43 -14.64 25.36
CA LEU A 39 3.58 -14.16 24.25
C LEU A 39 4.00 -14.70 22.88
N HIS A 40 5.31 -14.85 22.65
CA HIS A 40 5.89 -15.39 21.42
C HIS A 40 5.47 -16.85 21.13
N LEU A 41 5.01 -17.61 22.13
CA LEU A 41 4.49 -18.96 21.95
C LEU A 41 3.01 -18.98 21.51
N HIS A 42 2.32 -17.84 21.57
CA HIS A 42 0.88 -17.73 21.34
C HIS A 42 0.51 -16.95 20.06
N ILE A 43 1.38 -16.99 19.03
CA ILE A 43 1.20 -16.24 17.77
C ILE A 43 -0.19 -16.42 17.15
N SER A 44 -0.72 -17.65 17.11
CA SER A 44 -2.04 -17.93 16.53
C SER A 44 -3.17 -17.18 17.25
N GLN A 45 -3.11 -17.10 18.58
CA GLN A 45 -4.10 -16.39 19.39
C GLN A 45 -3.98 -14.87 19.21
N LEU A 46 -2.76 -14.35 19.13
CA LEU A 46 -2.49 -12.94 18.87
C LEU A 46 -2.98 -12.52 17.48
N ARG A 47 -2.73 -13.34 16.46
CA ARG A 47 -3.29 -13.15 15.11
C ARG A 47 -4.82 -13.15 15.17
N GLN A 48 -5.45 -14.09 15.88
CA GLN A 48 -6.91 -14.11 16.00
C GLN A 48 -7.47 -12.82 16.64
N PHE A 49 -6.79 -12.26 17.65
CA PHE A 49 -7.19 -10.97 18.23
C PHE A 49 -7.07 -9.83 17.21
N ALA A 50 -5.94 -9.73 16.51
CA ALA A 50 -5.70 -8.72 15.50
C ALA A 50 -6.67 -8.79 14.31
N LEU A 51 -7.06 -10.00 13.88
CA LEU A 51 -7.97 -10.22 12.74
C LEU A 51 -9.45 -10.09 13.08
N SER A 52 -9.82 -10.18 14.36
CA SER A 52 -11.21 -10.03 14.79
C SER A 52 -11.65 -8.56 14.84
N ALA A 53 -12.96 -8.31 14.77
CA ALA A 53 -13.53 -6.97 14.70
C ALA A 53 -12.93 -5.98 15.74
N GLY A 54 -12.50 -4.81 15.27
CA GLY A 54 -11.86 -3.76 16.06
C GLY A 54 -10.35 -3.93 16.30
N GLY A 55 -9.72 -4.99 15.74
CA GLY A 55 -8.28 -5.21 15.84
C GLY A 55 -7.79 -5.32 17.29
N LEU A 56 -6.60 -4.79 17.58
CA LEU A 56 -6.03 -4.82 18.92
C LEU A 56 -6.60 -3.72 19.85
N VAL A 57 -7.49 -2.89 19.33
CA VAL A 57 -8.25 -1.83 20.03
C VAL A 57 -7.38 -0.69 20.56
N LEU A 58 -6.41 -0.95 21.42
CA LEU A 58 -5.59 0.06 22.11
C LEU A 58 -4.11 -0.04 21.77
N ASP A 59 -3.42 1.10 21.70
CA ASP A 59 -2.00 1.18 21.35
C ASP A 59 -1.10 0.55 22.42
N GLU A 60 -1.48 0.62 23.70
CA GLU A 60 -0.82 -0.10 24.80
C GLU A 60 -0.81 -1.62 24.59
N ILE A 61 -1.85 -2.20 23.96
CA ILE A 61 -1.88 -3.62 23.57
C ILE A 61 -1.01 -3.84 22.33
N ARG A 62 -1.09 -2.95 21.32
CA ARG A 62 -0.25 -3.02 20.11
C ARG A 62 1.24 -2.95 20.44
N ALA A 63 1.64 -2.12 21.41
CA ALA A 63 3.00 -1.98 21.90
C ALA A 63 3.59 -3.26 22.52
N LEU A 64 2.74 -4.24 22.85
CA LEU A 64 3.15 -5.58 23.31
C LEU A 64 3.03 -6.62 22.20
N VAL A 65 2.01 -6.51 21.34
CA VAL A 65 1.67 -7.54 20.35
C VAL A 65 2.37 -7.35 19.00
N TRP A 66 2.50 -6.12 18.50
CA TRP A 66 3.14 -5.85 17.20
C TRP A 66 4.59 -6.37 17.13
N PRO A 67 5.46 -6.19 18.14
CA PRO A 67 6.81 -6.78 18.11
C PRO A 67 6.82 -8.31 17.96
N VAL A 68 5.87 -8.97 18.62
CA VAL A 68 5.72 -10.42 18.57
C VAL A 68 5.24 -10.88 17.19
N LEU A 69 4.27 -10.18 16.61
CA LEU A 69 3.78 -10.47 15.25
C LEU A 69 4.85 -10.18 14.19
N ALA A 70 5.59 -9.07 14.30
CA ALA A 70 6.67 -8.70 13.39
C ALA A 70 7.85 -9.68 13.42
N SER A 71 8.07 -10.35 14.56
CA SER A 71 9.07 -11.42 14.67
C SER A 71 8.62 -12.73 14.01
N SER A 72 7.33 -12.85 13.68
CA SER A 72 6.70 -14.04 13.09
C SER A 72 5.91 -13.68 11.82
N LEU A 73 6.47 -12.85 10.95
CA LEU A 73 5.81 -12.45 9.70
C LEU A 73 5.55 -13.64 8.79
N VAL A 74 4.38 -13.65 8.14
CA VAL A 74 4.03 -14.67 7.15
C VAL A 74 4.60 -14.24 5.80
N GLN A 75 5.72 -14.85 5.42
CA GLN A 75 6.41 -14.58 4.16
C GLN A 75 5.64 -15.14 2.96
N ASP A 76 5.88 -14.53 1.81
CA ASP A 76 5.36 -14.98 0.53
C ASP A 76 6.40 -15.84 -0.19
N SER A 77 6.21 -17.15 -0.18
CA SER A 77 7.17 -18.11 -0.74
C SER A 77 7.32 -18.04 -2.26
N PHE A 78 6.48 -17.28 -2.97
CA PHE A 78 6.52 -17.13 -4.43
C PHE A 78 7.38 -15.94 -4.92
N GLY A 79 7.95 -15.13 -4.03
CA GLY A 79 8.65 -13.88 -4.39
C GLY A 79 10.11 -14.00 -4.82
N ASP A 80 10.73 -15.18 -4.64
CA ASP A 80 12.19 -15.38 -4.79
C ASP A 80 12.61 -16.11 -6.08
N GLU A 81 11.66 -16.50 -6.95
CA GLU A 81 12.03 -16.99 -8.28
C GLU A 81 12.37 -15.80 -9.19
N GLU A 82 13.64 -15.72 -9.62
CA GLU A 82 14.13 -14.80 -10.65
C GLU A 82 13.40 -15.06 -11.98
N THR A 83 12.20 -14.51 -12.14
CA THR A 83 11.44 -14.63 -13.39
C THR A 83 11.78 -13.46 -14.31
N THR A 84 12.42 -13.82 -15.42
CA THR A 84 12.76 -12.99 -16.58
C THR A 84 11.66 -12.01 -16.98
N SER A 85 12.06 -10.75 -17.15
CA SER A 85 11.24 -9.62 -17.60
C SER A 85 10.47 -9.92 -18.88
N THR A 86 9.17 -9.60 -18.88
CA THR A 86 8.40 -9.41 -20.11
C THR A 86 8.08 -7.93 -20.25
N PHE A 87 8.50 -7.38 -21.38
CA PHE A 87 8.43 -5.97 -21.76
C PHE A 87 7.04 -5.36 -21.55
N SER A 88 7.01 -4.21 -20.87
CA SER A 88 5.90 -3.26 -20.90
C SER A 88 6.46 -1.88 -21.25
N ASP A 89 6.25 -1.44 -22.49
CA ASP A 89 6.49 -0.06 -22.93
C ASP A 89 5.36 0.81 -22.36
N SER A 90 5.63 1.53 -21.28
CA SER A 90 4.83 2.68 -20.86
C SER A 90 5.77 3.88 -20.71
N ASP A 91 5.64 4.82 -21.64
CA ASP A 91 6.33 6.12 -21.66
C ASP A 91 5.77 7.05 -20.56
N PHE A 92 6.01 6.72 -19.29
CA PHE A 92 5.70 7.59 -18.16
C PHE A 92 6.89 7.67 -17.21
N GLU A 93 7.59 8.80 -17.24
CA GLU A 93 8.60 9.19 -16.25
C GLU A 93 7.93 9.30 -14.87
N SER A 94 8.01 8.23 -14.07
CA SER A 94 7.68 8.25 -12.66
C SER A 94 8.84 7.69 -11.84
N ALA A 95 9.32 8.52 -10.91
CA ALA A 95 10.26 8.20 -9.84
C ALA A 95 11.44 7.30 -10.27
N HIS A 96 12.36 7.86 -11.04
CA HIS A 96 13.71 7.31 -11.19
C HIS A 96 14.38 7.19 -9.83
N SER A 97 14.27 6.04 -9.17
CA SER A 97 15.38 5.54 -8.37
C SER A 97 16.39 4.99 -9.37
N ASP A 98 17.42 5.77 -9.67
CA ASP A 98 18.55 5.32 -10.48
C ASP A 98 19.28 4.20 -9.73
N PHE A 99 18.82 2.96 -9.92
CA PHE A 99 19.55 1.76 -9.52
C PHE A 99 20.74 1.60 -10.46
N ILE A 100 21.81 2.37 -10.21
CA ILE A 100 23.11 2.08 -10.81
C ILE A 100 23.62 0.81 -10.15
N TYR A 101 23.61 -0.29 -10.91
CA TYR A 101 24.30 -1.53 -10.55
C TYR A 101 25.81 -1.28 -10.58
N GLU A 102 26.37 -0.69 -9.52
CA GLU A 102 27.81 -0.82 -9.28
C GLU A 102 28.08 -2.20 -8.70
N GLU A 103 28.63 -3.08 -9.54
CA GLU A 103 29.25 -4.35 -9.16
C GLU A 103 30.50 -4.09 -8.29
N ASN A 104 30.30 -3.68 -7.04
CA ASN A 104 31.40 -3.55 -6.08
C ASN A 104 31.65 -4.92 -5.42
N ASN A 105 32.81 -5.47 -5.76
CA ASN A 105 33.36 -6.74 -5.29
C ASN A 105 33.68 -6.68 -3.79
N TYR A 106 32.67 -6.87 -2.93
CA TYR A 106 32.87 -6.89 -1.48
C TYR A 106 33.39 -8.25 -1.01
N LYS A 107 34.68 -8.26 -0.68
CA LYS A 107 35.30 -9.30 0.14
C LYS A 107 34.51 -9.45 1.43
N SER A 108 34.09 -10.68 1.71
CA SER A 108 33.53 -11.12 2.98
C SER A 108 34.47 -10.70 4.12
N SER A 109 34.12 -9.61 4.79
CA SER A 109 34.81 -9.18 6.01
C SER A 109 33.94 -9.60 7.18
N SER A 110 34.48 -10.59 7.87
CA SER A 110 34.09 -11.11 9.18
C SER A 110 33.42 -10.09 10.11
N THR A 111 32.28 -10.54 10.65
CA THR A 111 31.48 -10.02 11.76
C THR A 111 32.29 -9.24 12.81
N SER A 112 32.48 -7.94 12.61
CA SER A 112 32.77 -7.03 13.70
C SER A 112 31.44 -6.57 14.30
N ILE A 113 31.35 -6.59 15.62
CA ILE A 113 30.23 -6.07 16.40
C ILE A 113 30.11 -4.58 16.05
N LEU A 114 29.21 -4.22 15.14
CA LEU A 114 28.96 -2.84 14.75
C LEU A 114 28.28 -2.16 15.94
N SER A 115 29.01 -1.29 16.63
CA SER A 115 28.43 -0.34 17.58
C SER A 115 27.26 0.38 16.91
N SER A 116 26.13 0.55 17.60
CA SER A 116 24.98 1.30 17.07
C SER A 116 25.45 2.66 16.52
N PRO A 117 24.99 3.06 15.31
CA PRO A 117 25.45 4.28 14.67
C PRO A 117 25.12 5.50 15.54
N THR A 118 26.07 6.43 15.64
CA THR A 118 25.83 7.72 16.29
C THR A 118 24.95 8.60 15.41
N LEU A 119 24.35 9.65 15.97
CA LEU A 119 23.54 10.60 15.19
C LEU A 119 24.35 11.23 14.04
N GLN A 120 25.64 11.48 14.25
CA GLN A 120 26.52 12.02 13.22
C GLN A 120 26.74 11.03 12.08
N ASP A 121 26.84 9.73 12.40
CA ASP A 121 26.93 8.68 11.38
C ASP A 121 25.64 8.64 10.54
N LEU A 122 24.47 8.70 11.20
CA LEU A 122 23.17 8.72 10.52
C LEU A 122 23.04 9.95 9.61
N GLN A 123 23.45 11.12 10.06
CA GLN A 123 23.44 12.35 9.25
C GLN A 123 24.31 12.27 8.00
N SER A 124 25.35 11.41 8.01
CA SER A 124 26.20 11.15 6.84
C SER A 124 25.60 10.14 5.85
N HIS A 125 24.49 9.47 6.20
CA HIS A 125 23.85 8.49 5.33
C HIS A 125 23.32 9.14 4.05
N ARG A 126 23.51 8.47 2.90
CA ARG A 126 23.12 9.00 1.57
C ARG A 126 21.64 9.40 1.48
N GLU A 127 20.77 8.68 2.19
CA GLU A 127 19.32 8.89 2.16
C GLU A 127 18.83 9.98 3.15
N TRP A 128 19.71 10.51 4.02
CA TRP A 128 19.30 11.40 5.12
C TRP A 128 18.50 12.61 4.63
N ASN A 129 19.02 13.32 3.63
CA ASN A 129 18.40 14.55 3.13
C ASN A 129 17.01 14.27 2.51
N GLN A 130 16.87 13.17 1.77
CA GLN A 130 15.60 12.79 1.16
C GLN A 130 14.56 12.44 2.24
N VAL A 131 14.95 11.64 3.23
CA VAL A 131 14.09 11.28 4.37
C VAL A 131 13.66 12.54 5.12
N GLN A 132 14.60 13.44 5.44
CA GLN A 132 14.31 14.68 6.17
C GLN A 132 13.30 15.57 5.42
N MET A 133 13.43 15.69 4.10
CA MET A 133 12.48 16.45 3.28
C MET A 133 11.06 15.88 3.35
N ASP A 134 10.92 14.56 3.30
CA ASP A 134 9.61 13.90 3.35
C ASP A 134 8.98 13.96 4.75
N VAL A 135 9.78 13.78 5.81
CA VAL A 135 9.34 13.98 7.19
C VAL A 135 8.82 15.41 7.40
N GLY A 136 9.49 16.41 6.82
CA GLY A 136 9.04 17.81 6.87
C GLY A 136 7.65 18.04 6.23
N ARG A 137 7.25 17.22 5.25
CA ARG A 137 5.93 17.30 4.59
C ARG A 137 4.82 16.57 5.37
N THR A 138 5.17 15.78 6.37
CA THR A 138 4.25 14.88 7.09
C THR A 138 3.45 15.60 8.21
N LEU A 139 3.68 16.90 8.44
CA LEU A 139 3.06 17.70 9.52
C LEU A 139 1.53 17.57 9.62
N SER A 140 0.82 17.42 8.50
CA SER A 140 -0.64 17.29 8.47
C SER A 140 -1.16 15.92 8.92
N ARG A 141 -0.29 14.92 9.08
CA ARG A 141 -0.64 13.52 9.38
C ARG A 141 -0.58 13.17 10.85
N PHE A 142 0.02 14.03 11.67
CA PHE A 142 -0.02 13.87 13.11
C PHE A 142 -1.45 13.99 13.65
N PRO A 143 -1.82 13.23 14.69
CA PRO A 143 -3.14 13.35 15.28
C PRO A 143 -3.41 14.80 15.71
N PRO A 144 -4.61 15.36 15.47
CA PRO A 144 -4.89 16.78 15.72
C PRO A 144 -4.81 17.17 17.21
N ASN A 145 -4.78 16.17 18.11
CA ASN A 145 -4.79 16.37 19.56
C ASN A 145 -3.41 16.32 20.21
N ILE A 146 -2.32 16.12 19.45
CA ILE A 146 -0.96 16.17 20.02
C ILE A 146 -0.48 17.61 20.13
N SER A 147 0.32 17.90 21.16
CA SER A 147 0.89 19.24 21.33
C SER A 147 1.90 19.57 20.22
N ASP A 148 2.18 20.86 20.01
CA ASP A 148 3.19 21.27 19.03
C ASP A 148 4.59 20.81 19.45
N GLU A 149 4.87 20.75 20.76
CA GLU A 149 6.12 20.22 21.30
C GLU A 149 6.26 18.72 21.02
N GLU A 150 5.22 17.93 21.31
CA GLU A 150 5.20 16.48 21.02
C GLU A 150 5.37 16.21 19.53
N ARG A 151 4.73 17.02 18.67
CA ARG A 151 4.89 16.93 17.22
C ARG A 151 6.34 17.19 16.80
N CYS A 152 6.96 18.22 17.37
CA CYS A 152 8.35 18.56 17.09
C CYS A 152 9.27 17.41 17.48
N THR A 153 9.10 16.85 18.67
CA THR A 153 9.89 15.69 19.14
C THR A 153 9.72 14.48 18.23
N LEU A 154 8.49 14.16 17.81
CA LEU A 154 8.25 13.04 16.89
C LEU A 154 8.92 13.26 15.52
N GLN A 155 8.95 14.49 15.01
CA GLN A 155 9.66 14.80 13.76
C GLN A 155 11.18 14.69 13.90
N GLU A 156 11.72 15.17 15.02
CA GLU A 156 13.15 15.05 15.33
C GLU A 156 13.57 13.58 15.48
N ASP A 157 12.69 12.73 16.00
CA ASP A 157 12.93 11.30 16.18
C ASP A 157 12.75 10.48 14.89
N LEU A 158 11.85 10.90 14.00
CA LEU A 158 11.46 10.10 12.83
C LEU A 158 12.58 9.96 11.80
N THR A 159 13.32 11.03 11.51
CA THR A 159 14.42 10.97 10.53
C THR A 159 15.54 10.02 10.99
N PRO A 160 16.08 10.14 12.22
CA PRO A 160 17.03 9.16 12.76
C PRO A 160 16.48 7.73 12.77
N LEU A 161 15.21 7.53 13.16
CA LEU A 161 14.58 6.21 13.17
C LEU A 161 14.61 5.55 11.79
N ILE A 162 14.13 6.24 10.76
CA ILE A 162 14.12 5.72 9.38
C ILE A 162 15.53 5.40 8.92
N VAL A 163 16.48 6.32 9.14
CA VAL A 163 17.86 6.14 8.68
C VAL A 163 18.55 4.99 9.42
N LYS A 164 18.28 4.76 10.71
CA LYS A 164 18.78 3.57 11.44
C LYS A 164 18.24 2.27 10.86
N ILE A 165 16.96 2.22 10.48
CA ILE A 165 16.37 1.04 9.82
C ILE A 165 17.09 0.79 8.49
N LEU A 166 17.31 1.84 7.69
CA LEU A 166 18.06 1.74 6.43
C LEU A 166 19.52 1.29 6.66
N TRP A 167 20.14 1.76 7.74
CA TRP A 167 21.50 1.40 8.14
C TRP A 167 21.69 -0.11 8.39
N SER A 168 20.62 -0.83 8.73
CA SER A 168 20.67 -2.29 8.93
C SER A 168 21.07 -3.06 7.67
N CYS A 169 20.91 -2.48 6.48
CA CYS A 169 21.39 -3.05 5.22
C CYS A 169 21.87 -1.95 4.25
N PRO A 170 23.17 -1.89 3.88
CA PRO A 170 23.70 -0.88 2.96
C PRO A 170 23.07 -0.87 1.56
N ARG A 171 22.38 -1.96 1.19
CA ARG A 171 21.65 -2.10 -0.07
C ARG A 171 20.25 -1.50 -0.04
N PHE A 172 19.75 -1.06 1.12
CA PHE A 172 18.45 -0.40 1.17
C PHE A 172 18.51 0.98 0.52
N HIS A 173 17.52 1.23 -0.32
CA HIS A 173 17.23 2.50 -0.97
C HIS A 173 15.90 3.00 -0.43
N TYR A 174 15.88 4.24 0.03
CA TYR A 174 14.66 4.83 0.55
C TYR A 174 13.67 5.10 -0.60
N TYR A 175 12.40 4.75 -0.41
CA TYR A 175 11.31 5.13 -1.31
C TYR A 175 10.38 6.13 -0.61
N GLN A 176 9.83 7.07 -1.39
CA GLN A 176 8.89 8.06 -0.88
C GLN A 176 7.59 7.38 -0.41
N GLY A 177 7.29 7.54 0.88
CA GLY A 177 6.14 6.93 1.56
C GLY A 177 6.53 6.01 2.71
N PHE A 178 7.77 5.53 2.78
CA PHE A 178 8.22 4.70 3.90
C PHE A 178 8.16 5.44 5.25
N HIS A 179 8.30 6.77 5.24
CA HIS A 179 8.13 7.61 6.43
C HIS A 179 6.75 7.51 7.06
N ASP A 180 5.67 7.31 6.28
CA ASP A 180 4.32 7.17 6.83
C ASP A 180 4.18 5.84 7.61
N VAL A 181 4.85 4.78 7.14
CA VAL A 181 4.94 3.50 7.85
C VAL A 181 5.70 3.67 9.16
N CYS A 182 6.89 4.27 9.12
CA CYS A 182 7.72 4.51 10.30
C CYS A 182 7.06 5.46 11.30
N LEU A 183 6.33 6.47 10.84
CA LEU A 183 5.55 7.36 11.71
C LEU A 183 4.47 6.59 12.46
N THR A 184 3.73 5.72 11.78
CA THR A 184 2.71 4.87 12.42
C THR A 184 3.32 3.96 13.48
N LEU A 185 4.49 3.37 13.20
CA LEU A 185 5.23 2.59 14.19
C LEU A 185 5.68 3.44 15.38
N LEU A 186 6.23 4.63 15.13
CA LEU A 186 6.70 5.54 16.18
C LEU A 186 5.57 5.98 17.11
N LEU A 187 4.41 6.33 16.55
CA LEU A 187 3.21 6.73 17.30
C LEU A 187 2.71 5.62 18.25
N VAL A 188 2.75 4.36 17.80
CA VAL A 188 2.21 3.23 18.58
C VAL A 188 3.25 2.64 19.55
N LEU A 189 4.51 2.55 19.12
CA LEU A 189 5.53 1.75 19.79
C LEU A 189 6.54 2.59 20.57
N GLY A 190 6.67 3.88 20.27
CA GLY A 190 7.79 4.69 20.71
C GLY A 190 9.11 4.30 20.02
N ASN A 191 10.18 5.06 20.28
CA ASN A 191 11.41 5.04 19.49
C ASN A 191 12.08 3.65 19.41
N GLU A 192 12.39 3.03 20.55
CA GLU A 192 13.13 1.75 20.61
C GLU A 192 12.37 0.59 19.94
N LYS A 193 11.09 0.41 20.27
CA LYS A 193 10.28 -0.68 19.70
C LYS A 193 9.93 -0.40 18.23
N ALA A 194 9.75 0.86 17.83
CA ALA A 194 9.55 1.22 16.43
C ALA A 194 10.78 0.90 15.59
N GLU A 195 12.00 1.17 16.11
CA GLU A 195 13.26 0.79 15.45
C GLU A 195 13.34 -0.72 15.26
N HIS A 196 13.06 -1.48 16.31
CA HIS A 196 13.06 -2.95 16.26
C HIS A 196 12.04 -3.50 15.24
N VAL A 197 10.78 -3.09 15.33
CA VAL A 197 9.72 -3.56 14.44
C VAL A 197 9.93 -3.09 13.01
N GLY A 198 10.35 -1.84 12.80
CA GLY A 198 10.67 -1.30 11.48
C GLY A 198 11.82 -2.06 10.82
N THR A 199 12.84 -2.45 11.59
CA THR A 199 13.96 -3.27 11.11
C THR A 199 13.51 -4.67 10.70
N LEU A 200 12.63 -5.32 11.48
CA LEU A 200 12.05 -6.61 11.11
C LEU A 200 11.19 -6.52 9.84
N LEU A 201 10.40 -5.45 9.70
CA LEU A 201 9.57 -5.22 8.52
C LEU A 201 10.41 -4.95 7.26
N ALA A 202 11.49 -4.19 7.39
CA ALA A 202 12.43 -3.91 6.30
C ALA A 202 13.26 -5.14 5.91
N ASN A 203 13.62 -6.02 6.86
CA ASN A 203 14.50 -7.16 6.58
C ASN A 203 13.76 -8.48 6.30
N ASN A 204 12.53 -8.64 6.78
CA ASN A 204 11.81 -9.91 6.75
C ASN A 204 10.38 -9.79 6.20
N GLY A 205 9.86 -8.57 6.08
CA GLY A 205 8.52 -8.28 5.58
C GLY A 205 8.46 -7.84 4.12
N ILE A 206 7.28 -7.40 3.70
CA ILE A 206 7.01 -6.97 2.32
C ILE A 206 7.86 -5.78 1.87
N PHE A 207 8.19 -4.88 2.81
CA PHE A 207 8.98 -3.68 2.53
C PHE A 207 10.43 -4.00 2.13
N ARG A 208 10.93 -5.20 2.44
CA ARG A 208 12.23 -5.66 1.97
C ARG A 208 12.37 -5.52 0.47
N GLY A 209 11.36 -5.96 -0.29
CA GLY A 209 11.36 -5.86 -1.74
C GLY A 209 11.46 -4.39 -2.17
N TYR A 210 10.61 -3.55 -1.58
CA TYR A 210 10.49 -2.13 -1.96
C TYR A 210 11.75 -1.32 -1.64
N LEU A 211 12.53 -1.75 -0.64
CA LEU A 211 13.80 -1.12 -0.28
C LEU A 211 14.99 -1.66 -1.08
N LEU A 212 14.88 -2.80 -1.76
CA LEU A 212 16.01 -3.46 -2.46
C LEU A 212 15.91 -3.46 -3.98
N LYS A 213 14.70 -3.32 -4.52
CA LYS A 213 14.39 -3.47 -5.94
C LYS A 213 13.54 -2.28 -6.39
N SER A 214 13.36 -2.14 -7.69
CA SER A 214 12.42 -1.17 -8.27
C SER A 214 10.98 -1.43 -7.82
N LEU A 215 10.16 -0.38 -7.84
CA LEU A 215 8.74 -0.49 -7.49
C LEU A 215 7.98 -1.28 -8.56
N GLU A 216 8.43 -1.20 -9.80
CA GLU A 216 8.00 -1.98 -10.97
C GLU A 216 8.17 -3.48 -10.70
N ASP A 217 9.37 -3.88 -10.27
CA ASP A 217 9.72 -5.29 -9.99
C ASP A 217 9.17 -5.80 -8.65
N THR A 218 8.34 -5.01 -7.96
CA THR A 218 7.80 -5.37 -6.65
C THR A 218 6.31 -5.07 -6.55
N VAL A 219 5.96 -3.94 -5.93
CA VAL A 219 4.58 -3.60 -5.58
C VAL A 219 3.69 -3.40 -6.81
N LEU A 220 4.21 -2.88 -7.92
CA LEU A 220 3.42 -2.69 -9.13
C LEU A 220 3.06 -4.02 -9.79
N ARG A 221 4.03 -4.93 -9.92
CA ARG A 221 3.75 -6.30 -10.36
C ARG A 221 2.71 -7.00 -9.48
N ASP A 222 2.82 -6.84 -8.16
CA ASP A 222 1.83 -7.41 -7.24
C ASP A 222 0.47 -6.71 -7.35
N LEU A 223 0.42 -5.41 -7.64
CA LEU A 223 -0.82 -4.67 -7.88
C LEU A 223 -1.53 -5.10 -9.15
N ASP A 224 -0.84 -5.60 -10.16
CA ASP A 224 -1.50 -6.13 -11.37
C ASP A 224 -2.38 -7.36 -11.06
N LEU A 225 -2.13 -8.06 -9.95
CA LEU A 225 -3.01 -9.11 -9.44
C LEU A 225 -4.41 -8.58 -9.07
N MET A 226 -4.54 -7.29 -8.76
CA MET A 226 -5.84 -6.64 -8.52
C MET A 226 -6.77 -6.84 -9.71
N TYR A 227 -6.30 -6.66 -10.94
CA TYR A 227 -7.14 -6.81 -12.13
C TYR A 227 -7.69 -8.23 -12.29
N VAL A 228 -6.91 -9.25 -11.92
CA VAL A 228 -7.40 -10.64 -11.89
C VAL A 228 -8.50 -10.80 -10.83
N LEU A 229 -8.34 -10.20 -9.65
CA LEU A 229 -9.37 -10.22 -8.60
C LEU A 229 -10.64 -9.49 -9.04
N LEU A 230 -10.51 -8.30 -9.65
CA LEU A 230 -11.65 -7.57 -10.20
C LEU A 230 -12.36 -8.41 -11.25
N TRP A 231 -11.63 -9.01 -12.20
CA TRP A 231 -12.20 -9.89 -13.22
C TRP A 231 -13.03 -11.03 -12.63
N LYS A 232 -12.54 -11.66 -11.55
CA LYS A 232 -13.22 -12.80 -10.92
C LYS A 232 -14.44 -12.43 -10.10
N VAL A 233 -14.51 -11.20 -9.57
CA VAL A 233 -15.57 -10.77 -8.65
C VAL A 233 -16.58 -9.86 -9.34
N ASP A 234 -16.10 -8.92 -10.15
CA ASP A 234 -16.89 -7.92 -10.88
C ASP A 234 -16.27 -7.68 -12.27
N GLU A 235 -16.61 -8.54 -13.22
CA GLU A 235 -16.09 -8.49 -14.59
C GLU A 235 -16.47 -7.18 -15.31
N GLU A 236 -17.60 -6.55 -14.97
CA GLU A 236 -18.00 -5.28 -15.58
C GLU A 236 -17.07 -4.14 -15.12
N LEU A 237 -16.80 -4.07 -13.82
CA LEU A 237 -15.85 -3.11 -13.27
C LEU A 237 -14.46 -3.26 -13.90
N GLU A 238 -13.94 -4.49 -13.97
CA GLU A 238 -12.66 -4.78 -14.61
C GLU A 238 -12.65 -4.25 -16.05
N LYS A 239 -13.68 -4.56 -16.85
CA LYS A 239 -13.76 -4.12 -18.24
C LYS A 239 -13.74 -2.61 -18.36
N VAL A 240 -14.45 -1.89 -17.50
CA VAL A 240 -14.48 -0.42 -17.51
C VAL A 240 -13.11 0.15 -17.16
N VAL A 241 -12.51 -0.31 -16.05
CA VAL A 241 -11.21 0.17 -15.58
C VAL A 241 -10.09 -0.11 -16.60
N ARG A 242 -10.09 -1.30 -17.21
CA ARG A 242 -9.14 -1.64 -18.27
C ARG A 242 -9.41 -0.87 -19.56
N ALA A 243 -10.66 -0.61 -19.94
CA ALA A 243 -10.99 0.09 -21.17
C ALA A 243 -10.53 1.55 -21.18
N VAL A 244 -10.45 2.18 -20.01
CA VAL A 244 -9.89 3.54 -19.86
C VAL A 244 -8.37 3.52 -19.63
N GLU A 245 -7.73 2.36 -19.67
CA GLU A 245 -6.28 2.20 -19.46
C GLU A 245 -5.80 2.82 -18.14
N LEU A 246 -6.58 2.65 -17.06
CA LEU A 246 -6.29 3.27 -15.76
C LEU A 246 -4.92 2.83 -15.19
N GLY A 247 -4.48 1.61 -15.49
CA GLY A 247 -3.29 1.00 -14.91
C GLY A 247 -3.45 0.71 -13.42
N SER A 248 -2.34 0.42 -12.73
CA SER A 248 -2.30 0.10 -11.30
C SER A 248 -1.66 1.21 -10.45
N LEU A 249 -0.99 2.19 -11.09
CA LEU A 249 -0.26 3.28 -10.43
C LEU A 249 -1.13 4.12 -9.48
N PHE A 250 -2.43 4.30 -9.80
CA PHE A 250 -3.33 5.08 -8.96
C PHE A 250 -3.44 4.53 -7.52
N ALA A 251 -3.26 3.21 -7.34
CA ALA A 251 -3.35 2.56 -6.05
C ALA A 251 -1.99 2.34 -5.38
N LEU A 252 -0.88 2.73 -6.02
CA LEU A 252 0.49 2.42 -5.59
C LEU A 252 0.78 2.82 -4.15
N SER A 253 0.32 3.99 -3.73
CA SER A 253 0.56 4.51 -2.38
C SER A 253 -0.11 3.66 -1.28
N TRP A 254 -1.16 2.90 -1.60
CA TRP A 254 -1.93 2.16 -0.61
C TRP A 254 -1.14 0.98 -0.03
N PRO A 255 -0.65 -0.01 -0.81
CA PRO A 255 0.21 -1.06 -0.28
C PRO A 255 1.58 -0.54 0.18
N LEU A 256 2.15 0.47 -0.50
CA LEU A 256 3.46 1.03 -0.12
C LEU A 256 3.47 1.63 1.29
N THR A 257 2.36 2.23 1.71
CA THR A 257 2.26 2.89 3.02
C THR A 257 1.38 2.11 3.99
N TRP A 258 0.93 0.90 3.63
CA TRP A 258 -0.10 0.18 4.39
C TRP A 258 -1.33 1.05 4.69
N PHE A 259 -1.76 1.82 3.69
CA PHE A 259 -2.87 2.77 3.72
C PHE A 259 -2.72 3.96 4.68
N SER A 260 -1.59 4.09 5.39
CA SER A 260 -1.36 5.21 6.32
C SER A 260 -1.37 6.57 5.61
N HIS A 261 -0.96 6.62 4.33
CA HIS A 261 -1.06 7.83 3.52
C HIS A 261 -2.49 8.13 3.05
N ALA A 262 -3.27 7.09 2.74
CA ALA A 262 -4.56 7.22 2.08
C ALA A 262 -5.72 7.47 3.05
N LEU A 263 -5.62 6.98 4.28
CA LEU A 263 -6.67 7.09 5.29
C LEU A 263 -6.52 8.37 6.13
N HIS A 264 -7.65 8.96 6.51
CA HIS A 264 -7.66 10.22 7.28
C HIS A 264 -7.73 10.00 8.80
N HIS A 265 -8.22 8.83 9.23
CA HIS A 265 -8.44 8.56 10.65
C HIS A 265 -7.41 7.57 11.19
N TYR A 266 -6.67 8.00 12.21
CA TYR A 266 -5.64 7.19 12.87
C TYR A 266 -6.11 5.78 13.26
N HIS A 267 -7.32 5.66 13.83
CA HIS A 267 -7.87 4.35 14.23
C HIS A 267 -8.03 3.37 13.05
N GLN A 268 -8.26 3.87 11.83
CA GLN A 268 -8.36 3.05 10.62
C GLN A 268 -6.98 2.58 10.18
N ILE A 269 -5.97 3.46 10.27
CA ILE A 269 -4.58 3.17 9.93
C ILE A 269 -4.04 2.03 10.81
N VAL A 270 -4.14 2.18 12.13
CA VAL A 270 -3.63 1.14 13.05
C VAL A 270 -4.40 -0.18 12.94
N LEU A 271 -5.66 -0.15 12.50
CA LEU A 271 -6.43 -1.35 12.19
C LEU A 271 -5.89 -2.08 10.95
N CYS A 272 -5.46 -1.35 9.92
CA CYS A 272 -4.75 -1.93 8.78
C CYS A 272 -3.43 -2.58 9.22
N PHE A 273 -2.67 -1.94 10.11
CA PHE A 273 -1.42 -2.50 10.64
C PHE A 273 -1.65 -3.75 11.48
N ASP A 274 -2.69 -3.77 12.33
CA ASP A 274 -3.11 -4.97 13.07
C ASP A 274 -3.35 -6.13 12.08
N PHE A 275 -4.04 -5.86 10.98
CA PHE A 275 -4.34 -6.84 9.93
C PHE A 275 -3.08 -7.33 9.19
N PHE A 276 -2.24 -6.42 8.69
CA PHE A 276 -1.08 -6.78 7.87
C PHE A 276 0.02 -7.48 8.66
N LEU A 277 0.25 -7.09 9.92
CA LEU A 277 1.20 -7.80 10.80
C LEU A 277 0.74 -9.23 11.13
N ALA A 278 -0.58 -9.48 11.09
CA ALA A 278 -1.17 -10.76 11.45
C ALA A 278 -1.39 -11.71 10.27
N THR A 279 -1.11 -11.28 9.03
CA THR A 279 -1.45 -12.03 7.81
C THR A 279 -0.31 -12.14 6.82
N HIS A 280 -0.60 -12.77 5.67
CA HIS A 280 0.32 -12.97 4.55
C HIS A 280 0.73 -11.63 3.92
N ALA A 281 1.98 -11.54 3.47
CA ALA A 281 2.59 -10.31 2.93
C ALA A 281 1.83 -9.67 1.74
N LEU A 282 1.08 -10.46 0.96
CA LEU A 282 0.24 -9.96 -0.15
C LEU A 282 -1.11 -9.36 0.24
N THR A 283 -1.55 -9.49 1.50
CA THR A 283 -2.87 -8.98 1.91
C THR A 283 -3.11 -7.47 1.67
N PRO A 284 -2.10 -6.57 1.60
CA PRO A 284 -2.32 -5.20 1.15
C PRO A 284 -2.95 -5.11 -0.25
N ILE A 285 -2.58 -6.00 -1.17
CA ILE A 285 -3.16 -6.05 -2.53
C ILE A 285 -4.63 -6.48 -2.48
N PHE A 286 -4.97 -7.42 -1.60
CA PHE A 286 -6.35 -7.86 -1.40
C PHE A 286 -7.20 -6.75 -0.78
N LEU A 287 -6.65 -5.98 0.16
CA LEU A 287 -7.36 -4.81 0.71
C LEU A 287 -7.54 -3.71 -0.34
N THR A 288 -6.53 -3.44 -1.16
CA THR A 288 -6.63 -2.55 -2.33
C THR A 288 -7.76 -2.99 -3.26
N SER A 289 -7.83 -4.28 -3.58
CA SER A 289 -8.87 -4.84 -4.43
C SER A 289 -10.26 -4.70 -3.80
N ALA A 290 -10.38 -4.97 -2.49
CA ALA A 290 -11.64 -4.81 -1.76
C ALA A 290 -12.12 -3.34 -1.76
N VAL A 291 -11.22 -2.37 -1.62
CA VAL A 291 -11.54 -0.93 -1.71
C VAL A 291 -12.09 -0.58 -3.09
N VAL A 292 -11.45 -1.05 -4.17
CA VAL A 292 -11.91 -0.79 -5.55
C VAL A 292 -13.26 -1.45 -5.82
N LEU A 293 -13.46 -2.70 -5.38
CA LEU A 293 -14.72 -3.43 -5.50
C LEU A 293 -15.85 -2.73 -4.73
N TRP A 294 -15.58 -2.26 -3.51
CA TRP A 294 -16.54 -1.47 -2.73
C TRP A 294 -16.96 -0.17 -3.45
N ARG A 295 -16.03 0.42 -4.21
CA ARG A 295 -16.27 1.60 -5.06
C ARG A 295 -16.89 1.26 -6.42
N SER A 296 -17.15 0.00 -6.74
CA SER A 296 -17.60 -0.46 -8.06
C SER A 296 -18.77 0.36 -8.60
N ASN A 297 -19.85 0.46 -7.83
CA ASN A 297 -21.05 1.19 -8.25
C ASN A 297 -20.76 2.67 -8.53
N ALA A 298 -19.83 3.30 -7.79
CA ALA A 298 -19.45 4.69 -8.04
C ALA A 298 -18.61 4.82 -9.33
N VAL A 299 -17.70 3.88 -9.58
CA VAL A 299 -16.88 3.82 -10.80
C VAL A 299 -17.75 3.57 -12.04
N LEU A 300 -18.68 2.62 -11.99
CA LEU A 300 -19.54 2.27 -13.12
C LEU A 300 -20.51 3.40 -13.53
N ASN A 301 -20.87 4.27 -12.58
CA ASN A 301 -21.76 5.41 -12.79
C ASN A 301 -21.03 6.74 -13.06
N CYS A 302 -19.71 6.79 -12.92
CA CYS A 302 -18.94 8.00 -13.24
C CYS A 302 -18.64 8.08 -14.74
N SER A 303 -18.08 9.20 -15.20
CA SER A 303 -17.66 9.33 -16.59
C SER A 303 -16.57 8.30 -16.91
N ARG A 304 -16.71 7.66 -18.07
CA ARG A 304 -15.86 6.55 -18.51
C ARG A 304 -14.56 7.08 -19.13
N ASP A 305 -13.83 7.87 -18.37
CA ASP A 305 -12.52 8.40 -18.73
C ASP A 305 -11.52 8.16 -17.58
N MET A 306 -10.23 8.07 -17.94
CA MET A 306 -9.16 7.76 -17.00
C MET A 306 -9.08 8.75 -15.84
N ALA A 307 -9.16 10.05 -16.13
CA ALA A 307 -8.97 11.11 -15.14
C ALA A 307 -10.05 11.09 -14.05
N SER A 308 -11.30 10.89 -14.46
CA SER A 308 -12.44 10.88 -13.54
C SER A 308 -12.44 9.66 -12.62
N ILE A 309 -12.15 8.47 -13.16
CA ILE A 309 -12.01 7.26 -12.36
C ILE A 309 -10.78 7.35 -11.43
N HIS A 310 -9.65 7.84 -11.95
CA HIS A 310 -8.44 8.06 -11.17
C HIS A 310 -8.68 9.01 -9.98
N HIS A 311 -9.35 10.15 -10.23
CA HIS A 311 -9.71 11.09 -9.17
C HIS A 311 -10.67 10.46 -8.16
N LEU A 312 -11.71 9.77 -8.63
CA LEU A 312 -12.67 9.10 -7.78
C LEU A 312 -11.99 8.09 -6.86
N LEU A 313 -11.08 7.26 -7.36
CA LEU A 313 -10.42 6.24 -6.52
C LEU A 313 -9.40 6.84 -5.55
N ASN A 314 -8.69 7.90 -5.93
CA ASN A 314 -7.72 8.55 -5.05
C ASN A 314 -8.34 9.40 -3.94
N VAL A 315 -9.57 9.89 -4.13
CA VAL A 315 -10.31 10.60 -3.07
C VAL A 315 -11.00 9.59 -2.16
N MET A 316 -10.31 9.22 -1.08
CA MET A 316 -10.82 8.31 -0.06
C MET A 316 -11.91 8.99 0.79
N PRO A 317 -13.11 8.40 0.88
CA PRO A 317 -14.18 8.92 1.75
C PRO A 317 -13.82 8.83 3.23
N ASN A 318 -14.24 9.80 4.03
CA ASN A 318 -14.06 9.77 5.49
C ASN A 318 -14.79 8.60 6.16
N ASP A 319 -15.93 8.20 5.61
CA ASP A 319 -16.80 7.12 6.11
C ASP A 319 -16.46 5.74 5.53
N ILE A 320 -15.25 5.57 4.98
CA ILE A 320 -14.78 4.29 4.47
C ILE A 320 -14.91 3.17 5.53
N PRO A 321 -15.59 2.05 5.22
CA PRO A 321 -15.86 1.00 6.20
C PRO A 321 -14.69 0.02 6.32
N VAL A 322 -13.52 0.49 6.75
CA VAL A 322 -12.25 -0.28 6.77
C VAL A 322 -12.38 -1.66 7.42
N GLN A 323 -13.14 -1.78 8.53
CA GLN A 323 -13.36 -3.06 9.18
C GLN A 323 -14.09 -4.09 8.28
N ALA A 324 -15.07 -3.64 7.49
CA ALA A 324 -15.76 -4.51 6.53
C ALA A 324 -14.83 -4.84 5.35
N LEU A 325 -14.08 -3.86 4.85
CA LEU A 325 -13.13 -4.08 3.75
C LEU A 325 -12.00 -5.05 4.13
N ILE A 326 -11.55 -5.06 5.39
CA ILE A 326 -10.62 -6.08 5.89
C ILE A 326 -11.26 -7.47 5.87
N HIS A 327 -12.54 -7.59 6.22
CA HIS A 327 -13.26 -8.87 6.11
C HIS A 327 -13.37 -9.32 4.66
N ASP A 328 -13.75 -8.41 3.75
CA ASP A 328 -13.84 -8.68 2.32
C ASP A 328 -12.46 -9.09 1.76
N ALA A 329 -11.38 -8.42 2.16
CA ALA A 329 -10.02 -8.79 1.77
C ALA A 329 -9.62 -10.19 2.26
N GLN A 330 -10.04 -10.58 3.47
CA GLN A 330 -9.82 -11.94 3.98
C GLN A 330 -10.60 -12.98 3.17
N ASP A 331 -11.84 -12.68 2.79
CA ASP A 331 -12.66 -13.58 1.96
C ASP A 331 -12.07 -13.72 0.55
N LEU A 332 -11.64 -12.62 -0.06
CA LEU A 332 -10.91 -12.64 -1.33
C LEU A 332 -9.64 -13.51 -1.24
N PHE A 333 -8.86 -13.37 -0.16
CA PHE A 333 -7.65 -14.18 0.06
C PHE A 333 -7.96 -15.66 0.20
N ARG A 334 -9.05 -16.02 0.90
CA ARG A 334 -9.49 -17.42 1.04
C ARG A 334 -9.97 -18.01 -0.28
N MET A 335 -10.71 -17.23 -1.07
CA MET A 335 -11.27 -17.67 -2.36
C MET A 335 -10.19 -17.77 -3.45
N PHE A 336 -9.27 -16.81 -3.46
CA PHE A 336 -8.23 -16.65 -4.48
C PHE A 336 -6.84 -16.56 -3.82
N PRO A 337 -6.37 -17.66 -3.19
CA PRO A 337 -5.06 -17.64 -2.53
C PRO A 337 -3.93 -17.35 -3.53
N PRO A 338 -2.80 -16.78 -3.08
CA PRO A 338 -1.70 -16.34 -3.96
C PRO A 338 -1.24 -17.38 -5.00
N SER A 339 -1.18 -18.65 -4.62
CA SER A 339 -0.80 -19.75 -5.51
C SER A 339 -1.73 -19.92 -6.71
N ARG A 340 -3.04 -19.68 -6.53
CA ARG A 340 -4.01 -19.69 -7.63
C ARG A 340 -4.01 -18.39 -8.41
N LEU A 341 -3.81 -17.27 -7.71
CA LEU A 341 -3.86 -15.93 -8.29
C LEU A 341 -2.68 -15.68 -9.23
N ARG A 342 -1.46 -16.04 -8.84
CA ARG A 342 -0.25 -15.88 -9.66
C ARG A 342 -0.07 -16.95 -10.74
N GLY A 343 -0.70 -18.11 -10.59
CA GLY A 343 -0.64 -19.19 -11.57
C GLY A 343 -1.88 -19.21 -12.47
N PRO A 344 -2.77 -20.23 -12.34
CA PRO A 344 -3.83 -20.46 -13.32
C PRO A 344 -4.73 -19.26 -13.62
N LEU A 345 -5.08 -18.45 -12.60
CA LEU A 345 -5.99 -17.32 -12.81
C LEU A 345 -5.33 -16.17 -13.58
N MET A 346 -4.04 -15.93 -13.36
CA MET A 346 -3.30 -14.93 -14.14
C MET A 346 -3.17 -15.38 -15.60
N GLU A 347 -2.83 -16.64 -15.83
CA GLU A 347 -2.73 -17.22 -17.19
C GLU A 347 -4.08 -17.10 -17.94
N ASP A 348 -5.18 -17.49 -17.28
CA ASP A 348 -6.53 -17.35 -17.83
C ASP A 348 -6.85 -15.90 -18.19
N TYR A 349 -6.54 -14.97 -17.28
CA TYR A 349 -6.81 -13.55 -17.46
C TYR A 349 -6.00 -12.95 -18.63
N GLN A 350 -4.72 -13.29 -18.73
CA GLN A 350 -3.87 -12.89 -19.86
C GLN A 350 -4.41 -13.42 -21.19
N HIS A 351 -4.87 -14.67 -21.23
CA HIS A 351 -5.48 -15.25 -22.42
C HIS A 351 -6.76 -14.49 -22.85
N VAL A 352 -7.62 -14.13 -21.87
CA VAL A 352 -8.82 -13.31 -22.12
C VAL A 352 -8.46 -11.93 -22.69
N ILE A 353 -7.45 -11.26 -22.12
CA ILE A 353 -6.98 -9.96 -22.64
C ILE A 353 -6.44 -10.10 -24.06
N ASN A 354 -5.62 -11.12 -24.33
CA ASN A 354 -5.02 -11.33 -25.65
C ASN A 354 -6.08 -11.60 -26.72
N ILE A 355 -7.10 -12.42 -26.43
CA ILE A 355 -8.25 -12.61 -27.34
C ILE A 355 -8.95 -11.27 -27.61
N ASN A 356 -9.19 -10.48 -26.57
CA ASN A 356 -9.88 -9.20 -26.71
C ASN A 356 -9.06 -8.16 -27.50
N ARG A 357 -7.73 -8.19 -27.37
CA ARG A 357 -6.80 -7.40 -28.21
C ARG A 357 -6.87 -7.82 -29.67
N ILE A 358 -6.89 -9.12 -29.97
CA ILE A 358 -7.00 -9.63 -31.35
C ILE A 358 -8.35 -9.27 -31.99
N ARG A 359 -9.44 -9.26 -31.21
CA ARG A 359 -10.80 -8.92 -31.70
C ARG A 359 -11.00 -7.44 -31.98
N LYS A 360 -10.25 -6.54 -31.34
CA LYS A 360 -10.20 -5.12 -31.72
C LYS A 360 -9.16 -4.98 -32.84
N PRO A 361 -9.54 -4.73 -34.11
CA PRO A 361 -8.54 -4.54 -35.15
C PRO A 361 -7.60 -3.41 -34.73
N SER A 362 -6.30 -3.66 -34.79
CA SER A 362 -5.31 -2.60 -34.71
C SER A 362 -5.61 -1.66 -35.88
N LEU A 363 -5.93 -0.40 -35.58
CA LEU A 363 -5.81 0.64 -36.60
C LEU A 363 -4.36 0.56 -37.10
N PRO A 364 -4.13 0.53 -38.42
CA PRO A 364 -2.78 0.35 -38.94
C PRO A 364 -1.90 1.46 -38.37
N GLN A 365 -0.84 1.07 -37.65
CA GLN A 365 0.22 1.98 -37.26
C GLN A 365 0.88 2.48 -38.54
N ILE A 366 0.40 3.60 -39.06
CA ILE A 366 1.16 4.38 -40.03
C ILE A 366 2.36 4.89 -39.23
N SER A 367 3.50 4.24 -39.44
CA SER A 367 4.82 4.66 -38.98
C SER A 367 4.96 6.18 -39.11
N LEU A 368 4.90 6.89 -37.97
CA LEU A 368 5.25 8.31 -37.84
C LEU A 368 6.69 8.60 -38.34
N ARG A 369 7.52 7.55 -38.43
CA ARG A 369 8.89 7.61 -38.93
C ARG A 369 8.98 7.77 -40.46
N ASN A 370 7.93 7.41 -41.21
CA ASN A 370 7.89 7.63 -42.66
C ASN A 370 7.31 9.00 -43.05
N TRP A 371 6.63 9.70 -42.14
CA TRP A 371 6.03 11.01 -42.44
C TRP A 371 7.03 12.16 -42.26
N LEU A 372 8.08 11.97 -41.47
CA LEU A 372 9.16 12.94 -41.26
C LEU A 372 10.17 13.03 -42.43
N VAL A 373 10.10 12.11 -43.40
CA VAL A 373 11.05 12.07 -44.54
C VAL A 373 10.46 12.64 -45.84
N ALA A 374 9.14 12.80 -45.94
CA ALA A 374 8.50 13.41 -47.11
C ALA A 374 7.97 14.80 -46.77
N GLY A 375 8.85 15.80 -46.84
CA GLY A 375 8.57 17.21 -46.54
C GLY A 375 7.36 17.75 -47.29
N THR A 376 6.19 17.72 -46.66
CA THR A 376 5.00 18.48 -47.06
C THR A 376 4.27 18.98 -45.81
N ALA A 377 4.77 20.10 -45.28
CA ALA A 377 4.21 20.84 -44.14
C ALA A 377 2.77 21.38 -44.38
N THR A 378 2.13 21.03 -45.50
CA THR A 378 0.82 21.55 -45.92
C THR A 378 -0.36 20.67 -45.48
N ALA A 379 -0.16 19.37 -45.21
CA ALA A 379 -1.27 18.47 -44.80
C ALA A 379 -1.59 18.54 -43.29
N ALA A 380 -0.58 18.76 -42.44
CA ALA A 380 -0.77 18.87 -40.99
C ALA A 380 -1.60 20.11 -40.59
N MET A 381 -1.43 21.22 -41.31
CA MET A 381 -2.17 22.46 -41.07
C MET A 381 -3.66 22.37 -41.45
N TYR A 382 -4.03 21.50 -42.40
CA TYR A 382 -5.42 21.34 -42.84
C TYR A 382 -6.26 20.51 -41.85
N ILE A 383 -5.63 19.57 -41.13
CA ILE A 383 -6.33 18.75 -40.13
C ILE A 383 -6.41 19.49 -38.79
N ILE A 384 -5.38 20.26 -38.42
CA ILE A 384 -5.39 21.06 -37.18
C ILE A 384 -6.41 22.22 -37.27
N SER A 385 -6.61 22.84 -38.44
CA SER A 385 -7.61 23.92 -38.57
C SER A 385 -9.07 23.41 -38.52
N LYS A 386 -9.31 22.14 -38.84
CA LYS A 386 -10.65 21.53 -38.79
C LYS A 386 -11.07 21.10 -37.37
N TYR A 387 -10.13 20.99 -36.44
CA TYR A 387 -10.37 20.57 -35.05
C TYR A 387 -10.19 21.68 -34.00
N MET A 388 -9.57 22.81 -34.34
CA MET A 388 -9.37 23.93 -33.39
C MET A 388 -10.43 25.05 -33.47
N PHE A 389 -11.41 24.97 -34.36
CA PHE A 389 -12.58 25.86 -34.34
C PHE A 389 -13.85 25.08 -34.65
N ILE A 390 -14.49 24.51 -33.62
CA ILE A 390 -15.95 24.51 -33.43
C ILE A 390 -16.17 24.26 -31.92
N SER A 391 -16.23 25.35 -31.17
CA SER A 391 -17.12 25.45 -30.02
C SER A 391 -17.75 26.84 -30.03
N SER A 392 -19.08 26.84 -29.97
CA SER A 392 -20.00 27.97 -29.80
C SER A 392 -20.41 28.78 -31.04
N SER A 393 -21.65 28.55 -31.51
CA SER A 393 -22.71 29.58 -31.42
C SER A 393 -24.09 29.00 -31.80
N TYR A 394 -25.05 29.31 -30.93
CA TYR A 394 -26.51 29.04 -30.90
C TYR A 394 -26.97 27.80 -30.13
#